data_AF-A0A2N3QN97-F1
#
_entry.id   AF-A0A2N3QN97-F1
#
_cell.length_a   1.000
_cell.length_b   1.000
_cell.length_c   1.000
_cell.angle_alpha   90.00
_cell.angle_beta   90.00
_cell.angle_gamma   90.00
#
_symmetry.space_group_name_H-M   'P 1'
#
loop_
_entity.id
_entity.type
_entity.pdbx_description
1 polymer ?
#
loop_
_entity_poly.entity_id
_entity_poly.type
_entity_poly.pdbx_seq_one_letter_code
_entity_poly.pdbx_strand_id
1 'polypeptide(L)' 'IFTTNIEFGKWGTIFADDKLAAAIVDRIVHHGRLIEFHGPSRRMSEALMFDHTNNQSTTTSMPQ' A
#
# COMPACT_ATOMS: atom_id res chain seq x y z
N ILE A 1 -9.91 12.46 5.01
CA ILE A 1 -8.88 11.43 5.26
C ILE A 1 -8.37 11.00 3.90
N PHE A 2 -7.07 11.01 3.67
CA PHE A 2 -6.44 10.59 2.40
C PHE A 2 -5.29 9.63 2.70
N THR A 3 -4.91 8.79 1.73
CA THR A 3 -3.80 7.84 1.84
C THR A 3 -2.85 8.04 0.68
N THR A 4 -1.56 8.10 0.95
CA THR A 4 -0.50 8.20 -0.07
C THR A 4 0.49 7.06 0.11
N ASN A 5 0.95 6.48 -1.00
CA ASN A 5 2.08 5.55 -1.05
C ASN A 5 3.39 6.24 -1.46
N ILE A 6 3.38 7.56 -1.63
CA ILE A 6 4.52 8.36 -2.03
C ILE A 6 4.92 9.28 -0.88
N GLU A 7 6.20 9.24 -0.53
CA GLU A 7 6.82 10.09 0.48
C GLU A 7 6.75 11.57 0.10
N PHE A 8 6.58 12.45 1.10
CA PHE A 8 6.42 13.89 0.88
C PHE A 8 7.61 14.54 0.14
N GLY A 9 8.82 14.00 0.31
CA GLY A 9 9.99 14.48 -0.43
C GLY A 9 9.89 14.31 -1.96
N LYS A 10 9.03 13.40 -2.45
CA LYS A 10 8.80 13.16 -3.88
C LYS A 10 7.60 13.92 -4.45
N TRP A 11 6.86 14.65 -3.61
CA TRP A 11 5.65 15.35 -4.06
C TRP A 11 5.96 16.52 -5.00
N GLY A 12 7.17 17.10 -4.91
CA GLY A 12 7.65 18.10 -5.86
C GLY A 12 7.57 17.65 -7.32
N THR A 13 7.92 16.39 -7.60
CA THR A 13 7.82 15.80 -8.94
C THR A 13 6.36 15.54 -9.36
N ILE A 14 5.47 15.22 -8.42
CA ILE A 14 4.05 14.98 -8.71
C ILE A 14 3.35 16.28 -9.06
N PHE A 15 3.62 17.34 -8.30
CA PHE A 15 3.01 18.66 -8.50
C PHE A 15 3.78 19.53 -9.50
N ALA A 16 4.92 19.05 -10.01
CA ALA A 16 5.86 19.78 -10.85
C ALA A 16 6.32 21.14 -10.26
N ASP A 17 6.15 21.32 -8.95
CA ASP A 17 6.51 22.52 -8.20
C ASP A 17 6.71 22.16 -6.73
N ASP A 18 7.96 22.31 -6.26
CA ASP A 18 8.35 22.04 -4.88
C ASP A 18 7.69 22.99 -3.88
N LYS A 19 7.41 24.24 -4.28
CA LYS A 19 6.75 25.23 -3.42
C LYS A 19 5.29 24.88 -3.20
N LEU A 20 4.60 24.43 -4.26
CA LEU A 20 3.23 23.95 -4.17
C LEU A 20 3.15 22.70 -3.30
N ALA A 21 4.04 21.74 -3.52
CA ALA A 21 4.13 20.53 -2.71
C ALA A 21 4.34 20.86 -1.22
N ALA A 22 5.29 21.75 -0.90
CA ALA A 22 5.55 22.18 0.47
C ALA A 22 4.34 22.87 1.12
N ALA A 23 3.63 23.74 0.38
CA ALA A 23 2.44 24.41 0.89
C ALA A 23 1.31 23.42 1.21
N ILE A 24 1.11 22.39 0.37
CA ILE A 24 0.11 21.36 0.63
C ILE A 24 0.48 20.53 1.87
N VAL A 25 1.73 20.10 1.96
CA VAL A 25 2.24 19.34 3.12
C VAL A 25 2.09 20.16 4.40
N ASP A 26 2.45 21.45 4.38
CA ASP A 26 2.28 22.36 5.51
C ASP A 26 0.83 22.40 6.00
N ARG A 27 -0.14 22.59 5.10
CA ARG A 27 -1.58 22.64 5.45
C ARG A 27 -2.06 21.34 6.08
N ILE A 28 -1.62 20.21 5.54
CA ILE A 28 -1.96 18.86 6.02
C ILE A 28 -1.36 18.62 7.40
N VAL A 29 -0.07 18.91 7.60
CA VAL A 29 0.62 18.67 8.87
C VAL A 29 0.10 19.61 9.96
N HIS A 30 -0.30 20.83 9.60
CA HIS A 30 -0.85 21.79 10.55
C HIS A 30 -2.24 21.43 11.07
N HIS A 31 -3.12 20.90 10.20
CA HIS A 31 -4.53 20.64 10.56
C HIS A 31 -4.85 19.14 10.70
N GLY A 32 -3.94 18.27 10.32
CA GLY A 32 -4.15 16.83 10.22
C GLY A 32 -3.26 16.03 11.15
N ARG A 33 -3.52 14.72 11.17
CA ARG A 33 -2.72 13.72 11.88
C ARG A 33 -2.09 12.79 10.86
N LEU A 34 -0.75 12.77 10.83
CA LEU A 34 0.00 11.86 9.98
C LEU A 34 0.10 10.47 10.65
N ILE A 35 -0.22 9.42 9.91
CA ILE A 35 -0.03 8.03 10.33
C ILE A 35 0.76 7.34 9.23
N GLU A 36 1.96 6.88 9.59
CA GLU A 36 2.86 6.20 8.66
C GLU A 36 2.67 4.70 8.77
N PHE A 37 2.42 4.05 7.62
CA PHE A 37 2.20 2.62 7.54
C PHE A 37 3.50 1.94 7.09
N HIS A 38 4.08 1.16 7.99
CA HIS A 38 5.22 0.30 7.70
C HIS A 38 4.78 -1.16 7.74
N GLY A 39 5.34 -1.98 6.85
CA GLY A 39 5.15 -3.42 6.88
C GLY A 39 4.87 -4.06 5.52
N PRO A 40 4.82 -5.39 5.46
CA PRO A 40 4.58 -6.14 4.24
C PRO A 40 3.16 -5.89 3.69
N SER A 41 3.02 -5.98 2.37
CA SER A 41 1.73 -5.86 1.70
C SER A 41 0.75 -6.94 2.18
N ARG A 42 -0.40 -6.53 2.71
CA ARG A 42 -1.48 -7.46 3.09
C ARG A 42 -1.90 -8.36 1.93
N ARG A 43 -1.94 -7.82 0.71
CA ARG A 43 -2.28 -8.56 -0.51
C ARG A 43 -1.30 -9.69 -0.80
N MET A 44 -0.01 -9.46 -0.51
CA MET A 44 1.02 -10.49 -0.67
C MET A 44 0.86 -11.59 0.38
N SER A 45 0.58 -11.22 1.63
CA SER A 45 0.30 -12.20 2.68
C SER A 45 -0.92 -13.06 2.36
N GLU A 46 -2.00 -12.46 1.85
CA GLU A 46 -3.20 -13.18 1.41
C GLU A 46 -2.90 -14.10 0.23
N ALA A 47 -2.19 -13.62 -0.80
CA ALA A 47 -1.82 -14.44 -1.95
C ALA A 47 -0.95 -15.66 -1.56
N LEU A 48 0.01 -15.48 -0.64
CA LEU A 48 0.84 -16.56 -0.11
C LEU A 48 0.03 -17.58 0.71
N MET A 49 -0.97 -17.12 1.48
CA MET A 49 -1.90 -18.02 2.19
C MET A 49 -2.76 -18.82 1.19
N PHE A 50 -3.28 -18.19 0.14
CA PHE A 50 -4.07 -18.87 -0.88
C PHE A 50 -3.25 -19.92 -1.66
N ASP A 51 -1.98 -19.62 -1.98
CA ASP A 51 -1.06 -20.57 -2.64
C ASP A 51 -0.91 -21.87 -1.82
N HIS A 52 -0.76 -21.75 -0.50
CA HIS A 52 -0.69 -22.90 0.40
C HIS A 52 -1.98 -23.73 0.49
N THR A 53 -3.15 -23.11 0.25
CA THR A 53 -4.44 -23.82 0.28
C THR A 53 -4.76 -24.57 -1.01
N ASN A 54 -4.26 -24.10 -2.16
CA ASN A 54 -4.60 -24.70 -3.46
C ASN A 54 -3.74 -25.93 -3.80
N ASN A 55 -2.63 -26.16 -3.07
CA ASN A 55 -1.71 -27.27 -3.32
C ASN A 55 -2.07 -28.57 -2.58
N GLN A 56 -3.23 -28.64 -1.90
CA GLN A 56 -3.71 -29.85 -1.21
C GLN A 56 -4.89 -30.56 -1.92
N SER A 57 -5.43 -30.00 -3.01
CA SER A 57 -6.67 -30.49 -3.64
C SER A 57 -6.49 -31.38 -4.89
N THR A 58 -5.26 -31.79 -5.24
CA THR A 58 -5.00 -32.56 -6.48
C THR A 58 -4.70 -34.06 -6.27
N THR A 59 -4.88 -34.61 -5.08
CA THR A 59 -4.83 -36.07 -4.87
C THR A 59 -6.19 -36.56 -4.38
N THR A 60 -6.76 -37.56 -5.04
CA THR A 60 -8.07 -38.21 -4.79
C THR A 60 -9.18 -37.71 -5.72
N SER A 61 -9.28 -38.35 -6.89
CA SER A 61 -10.53 -38.86 -7.48
C SER A 61 -10.29 -39.42 -8.89
N MET A 62 -9.93 -40.70 -9.00
CA MET A 62 -10.11 -41.49 -10.22
C MET A 62 -11.26 -42.47 -9.94
N PRO A 63 -12.43 -42.35 -10.59
CA PRO A 63 -13.48 -43.35 -10.48
C PRO A 63 -13.18 -44.55 -11.39
N GLN A 64 -13.42 -45.77 -10.87
CA GLN A 64 -13.69 -46.98 -11.66
C GLN A 64 -15.14 -46.96 -12.11
#